data_AF-A0A6I5EZE2-F1
#
_entry.id   AF-A0A6I5EZE2-F1
#
_cell.length_a   1.000
_cell.length_b   1.000
_cell.length_c   1.000
_cell.angle_alpha   90.00
_cell.angle_beta   90.00
_cell.angle_gamma   90.00
#
_symmetry.space_group_name_H-M   'P 1'
#
loop_
_entity.id
_entity.type
_entity.pdbx_description
1 polymer ?
#
loop_
_entity_poly.entity_id
_entity_poly.type
_entity_poly.pdbx_seq_one_letter_code
_entity_poly.pdbx_strand_id
1 'polypeptide(L)'
;MNLDTVGPRPGAPGSRTDPDLVVHQDDLGAVGSEAFRVHGALRKRADLAGAGADKSGVGTTARAAAELQGRNFSAGSELYTTLEVWTSQVKTVLQMCAHISNHLDYSKKSAVNDEVEIAATLKGRNGSAVPVSELLKYVK
;
A
#
# COMPACT_ATOMS: atom_id res chain seq x y z
N MET A 1 7.83 -11.92 1.32
CA MET A 1 7.57 -11.75 2.77
C MET A 1 6.79 -12.96 3.25
N ASN A 2 7.33 -13.70 4.21
CA ASN A 2 6.66 -14.82 4.86
C ASN A 2 5.96 -14.28 6.12
N LEU A 3 4.64 -14.46 6.22
CA LEU A 3 3.77 -13.86 7.24
C LEU A 3 3.23 -14.94 8.21
N ASP A 4 4.06 -15.90 8.63
CA ASP A 4 3.63 -16.92 9.60
C ASP A 4 4.66 -17.13 10.71
N THR A 5 4.44 -16.49 11.85
CA THR A 5 4.98 -16.98 13.13
C THR A 5 3.84 -17.12 14.14
N VAL A 6 2.95 -18.08 13.89
CA VAL A 6 2.19 -18.71 14.96
C VAL A 6 2.98 -19.96 15.36
N GLY A 7 3.45 -20.00 16.61
CA GLY A 7 4.35 -21.04 17.11
C GLY A 7 3.77 -22.46 17.04
N PRO A 8 4.63 -23.49 17.10
CA PRO A 8 4.22 -24.87 16.80
C PRO A 8 3.24 -25.42 17.83
N ARG A 9 2.07 -25.90 17.37
CA ARG A 9 1.21 -26.79 18.18
C ARG A 9 1.62 -28.24 17.97
N PRO A 10 1.86 -29.04 19.02
CA PRO A 10 2.26 -30.43 18.85
C PRO A 10 1.04 -31.33 18.66
N GLY A 11 1.05 -32.10 17.56
CA GLY A 11 0.27 -33.33 17.41
C GLY A 11 -0.93 -33.26 16.47
N ALA A 12 -0.69 -33.43 15.17
CA ALA A 12 -1.67 -34.03 14.24
C ALA A 12 -0.91 -34.66 13.05
N PRO A 13 -1.12 -35.95 12.74
CA PRO A 13 -0.47 -36.59 11.60
C PRO A 13 -1.26 -36.30 10.32
N GLY A 14 -0.55 -35.79 9.31
CA GLY A 14 -1.02 -35.75 7.92
C GLY A 14 -2.03 -34.67 7.58
N SER A 15 -1.59 -33.42 7.46
CA SER A 15 -2.26 -32.47 6.57
C SER A 15 -1.33 -32.18 5.39
N ARG A 16 -1.76 -32.66 4.22
CA ARG A 16 -1.34 -32.21 2.89
C ARG A 16 -1.01 -30.72 2.97
N THR A 17 0.23 -30.35 2.62
CA THR A 17 0.69 -28.96 2.52
C THR A 17 -0.30 -28.18 1.67
N ASP A 18 -1.16 -27.44 2.35
CA ASP A 18 -2.14 -26.58 1.74
C ASP A 18 -1.37 -25.43 1.09
N PRO A 19 -1.49 -25.21 -0.23
CA PRO A 19 -0.95 -24.02 -0.88
C PRO A 19 -1.86 -22.82 -0.54
N ASP A 20 -2.14 -22.58 0.73
CA ASP A 20 -3.24 -21.69 1.14
C ASP A 20 -2.89 -20.21 1.01
N LEU A 21 -1.59 -19.87 0.81
CA LEU A 21 -1.12 -18.49 0.66
C LEU A 21 0.03 -18.36 -0.36
N VAL A 22 -0.20 -18.78 -1.61
CA VAL A 22 0.71 -18.41 -2.71
C VAL A 22 0.42 -16.97 -3.14
N VAL A 23 1.43 -16.10 -3.07
CA VAL A 23 1.32 -14.69 -3.46
C VAL A 23 2.16 -14.44 -4.71
N HIS A 24 1.54 -13.87 -5.74
CA HIS A 24 2.23 -13.50 -6.98
C HIS A 24 2.63 -12.02 -7.00
N GLN A 25 3.78 -11.72 -7.62
CA GLN A 25 4.30 -10.34 -7.73
C GLN A 25 3.34 -9.42 -8.49
N ASP A 26 2.63 -9.94 -9.50
CA ASP A 26 1.65 -9.17 -10.25
C ASP A 26 0.45 -8.78 -9.40
N ASP A 27 -0.03 -9.69 -8.54
CA ASP A 27 -1.13 -9.42 -7.61
C ASP A 27 -0.74 -8.35 -6.58
N LEU A 28 0.48 -8.42 -6.05
CA LEU A 28 1.01 -7.39 -5.16
C LEU A 28 1.18 -6.04 -5.87
N GLY A 29 1.64 -6.05 -7.12
CA GLY A 29 1.71 -4.86 -7.96
C GLY A 29 0.34 -4.23 -8.22
N ALA A 30 -0.69 -5.05 -8.44
CA ALA A 30 -2.07 -4.59 -8.58
C ALA A 30 -2.59 -3.95 -7.29
N VAL A 31 -2.36 -4.57 -6.12
CA VAL A 31 -2.75 -4.00 -4.82
C VAL A 31 -2.05 -2.66 -4.57
N GLY A 32 -0.75 -2.54 -4.84
CA GLY A 32 -0.03 -1.29 -4.69
C GLY A 32 -0.57 -0.18 -5.61
N SER A 33 -0.89 -0.52 -6.85
CA SER A 33 -1.47 0.40 -7.83
C SER A 33 -2.86 0.88 -7.41
N GLU A 34 -3.69 -0.02 -6.87
CA GLU A 34 -5.00 0.33 -6.34
C GLU A 34 -4.91 1.21 -5.10
N ALA A 35 -3.98 0.93 -4.18
CA ALA A 35 -3.72 1.78 -3.04
C ALA A 35 -3.31 3.22 -3.47
N PHE A 36 -2.47 3.34 -4.50
CA PHE A 36 -2.11 4.63 -5.10
C PHE A 36 -3.33 5.36 -5.68
N ARG A 37 -4.20 4.63 -6.41
CA ARG A 37 -5.41 5.18 -7.00
C ARG A 37 -6.39 5.68 -5.93
N VAL A 38 -6.63 4.88 -4.89
CA VAL A 38 -7.50 5.25 -3.76
C VAL A 38 -6.93 6.46 -3.03
N HIS A 39 -5.63 6.48 -2.75
CA HIS A 39 -4.96 7.64 -2.13
C HIS A 39 -5.19 8.93 -2.94
N GLY A 40 -4.96 8.89 -4.26
CA GLY A 40 -5.15 10.04 -5.14
C GLY A 40 -6.61 10.50 -5.22
N ALA A 41 -7.56 9.57 -5.30
CA ALA A 41 -8.98 9.89 -5.36
C ALA A 41 -9.48 10.48 -4.04
N LEU A 42 -9.14 9.86 -2.90
CA LEU A 42 -9.53 10.33 -1.57
C LEU A 42 -8.94 11.70 -1.27
N ARG A 43 -7.66 11.95 -1.59
CA ARG A 43 -7.01 13.25 -1.40
C ARG A 43 -7.71 14.38 -2.16
N LYS A 44 -8.24 14.09 -3.35
CA LYS A 44 -8.93 15.09 -4.20
C LYS A 44 -10.38 15.34 -3.76
N ARG A 45 -11.05 14.31 -3.23
CA ARG A 45 -12.49 14.34 -2.96
C ARG A 45 -12.83 14.57 -1.50
N ALA A 46 -11.94 14.22 -0.57
CA ALA A 46 -12.16 14.51 0.83
C ALA A 46 -12.18 16.02 1.01
N ASP A 47 -13.27 16.53 1.61
CA ASP A 47 -13.46 17.94 1.96
C ASP A 47 -12.52 18.33 3.12
N LEU A 48 -11.21 18.27 2.86
CA LEU A 48 -10.16 18.69 3.76
C LEU A 48 -9.98 20.21 3.63
N ALA A 49 -9.44 20.86 4.66
CA ALA A 49 -8.98 22.25 4.55
C ALA A 49 -8.10 22.40 3.27
N GLY A 50 -8.55 23.24 2.33
CA GLY A 50 -7.95 23.37 0.99
C GLY A 50 -8.80 22.88 -0.19
N ALA A 51 -9.86 22.09 0.04
CA ALA A 51 -10.63 21.40 -1.00
C ALA A 51 -12.00 22.03 -1.35
N GLY A 52 -12.26 23.26 -0.89
CA GLY A 52 -13.53 23.94 -1.13
C GLY A 52 -13.91 24.03 -2.61
N ALA A 53 -15.21 23.90 -2.90
CA ALA A 53 -15.78 23.99 -4.25
C ALA A 53 -15.42 25.30 -5.00
N ASP A 54 -15.10 26.36 -4.26
CA ASP A 54 -14.69 27.67 -4.79
C ASP A 54 -13.16 27.86 -4.90
N LYS A 55 -12.36 26.84 -4.55
CA LYS A 55 -10.88 26.86 -4.52
C LYS A 55 -10.26 27.91 -3.58
N SER A 56 -11.01 28.52 -2.67
CA SER A 56 -10.50 29.58 -1.79
C SER A 56 -9.62 29.05 -0.62
N GLY A 57 -9.33 27.76 -0.59
CA GLY A 57 -8.50 27.14 0.45
C GLY A 57 -9.25 26.72 1.71
N VAL A 58 -10.55 27.01 1.84
CA VAL A 58 -11.39 26.57 2.97
C VAL A 58 -12.34 25.46 2.48
N GLY A 59 -12.47 24.35 3.22
CA GLY A 59 -13.40 23.27 2.86
C GLY A 59 -14.86 23.73 2.90
N THR A 60 -15.75 23.11 2.13
CA THR A 60 -17.19 23.47 2.13
C THR A 60 -17.82 23.30 3.51
N THR A 61 -17.44 22.25 4.24
CA THR A 61 -17.89 21.98 5.60
C THR A 61 -17.41 23.04 6.59
N ALA A 62 -16.16 23.51 6.45
CA ALA A 62 -15.63 24.57 7.31
C ALA A 62 -16.38 25.90 7.12
N ARG A 63 -16.78 26.23 5.88
CA ARG A 63 -17.62 27.41 5.63
C ARG A 63 -19.02 27.26 6.22
N ALA A 64 -19.64 26.09 6.06
CA ALA A 64 -20.95 25.83 6.65
C ALA A 64 -20.91 25.94 8.18
N ALA A 65 -19.86 25.41 8.82
CA ALA A 65 -19.63 25.53 10.25
C ALA A 65 -19.48 27.00 10.68
N ALA A 66 -18.67 27.78 9.96
CA ALA A 66 -18.49 29.22 10.20
C ALA A 66 -19.79 30.01 10.07
N GLU A 67 -20.59 29.75 9.03
CA GLU A 67 -21.88 30.41 8.79
C GLU A 67 -22.90 30.09 9.91
N LEU A 68 -23.00 28.83 10.31
CA LEU A 68 -23.87 28.41 11.41
C LEU A 68 -23.46 29.08 12.72
N GLN A 69 -22.16 29.10 13.01
CA GLN A 69 -21.62 29.72 14.21
C GLN A 69 -21.82 31.24 14.21
N GLY A 70 -21.60 31.92 13.08
CA GLY A 70 -21.84 33.36 12.92
C GLY A 70 -23.30 33.75 13.07
N ARG A 71 -24.23 32.80 12.85
CA ARG A 71 -25.67 32.95 13.09
C ARG A 71 -26.12 32.46 14.48
N ASN A 72 -25.19 32.21 15.39
CA ASN A 72 -25.43 31.73 16.77
C ASN A 72 -26.07 30.34 16.87
N PHE A 73 -25.94 29.49 15.85
CA PHE A 73 -26.32 28.09 15.97
C PHE A 73 -25.19 27.29 16.62
N SER A 74 -25.49 26.59 17.72
CA SER A 74 -24.56 25.67 18.39
C SER A 74 -24.06 24.55 17.46
N ALA A 75 -24.86 24.18 16.45
CA ALA A 75 -24.46 23.22 15.42
C ALA A 75 -23.17 23.64 14.67
N GLY A 76 -22.81 24.93 14.65
CA GLY A 76 -21.57 25.40 14.03
C GLY A 76 -20.31 24.85 14.71
N SER A 77 -20.24 24.93 16.05
CA SER A 77 -19.08 24.40 16.81
C SER A 77 -19.01 22.88 16.74
N GLU A 78 -20.14 22.19 16.84
CA GLU A 78 -20.22 20.73 16.71
C GLU A 78 -19.77 20.26 15.31
N LEU A 79 -20.13 21.00 14.27
CA LEU A 79 -19.71 20.71 12.90
C LEU A 79 -18.19 20.92 12.71
N TYR A 80 -17.60 21.90 13.39
CA TYR A 80 -16.14 22.05 13.42
C TYR A 80 -15.45 20.85 14.06
N THR A 81 -15.89 20.42 15.24
CA THR A 81 -15.34 19.23 15.90
C THR A 81 -15.48 17.99 15.02
N THR A 82 -16.64 17.83 14.36
CA THR A 82 -16.86 16.74 13.39
C THR A 82 -15.86 16.81 12.24
N LEU A 83 -15.61 18.00 11.70
CA LEU A 83 -14.65 18.22 10.62
C LEU A 83 -13.21 17.91 11.04
N GLU A 84 -12.81 18.21 12.28
CA GLU A 84 -11.49 17.86 12.81
C GLU A 84 -11.30 16.35 12.89
N VAL A 85 -12.28 15.63 13.42
CA VAL A 85 -12.26 14.16 13.51
C VAL A 85 -12.21 13.54 12.10
N TRP A 86 -13.07 14.00 11.19
CA TRP A 86 -13.05 13.57 9.78
C TRP A 86 -11.69 13.79 9.13
N THR A 87 -11.12 14.99 9.29
CA THR A 87 -9.81 15.34 8.74
C THR A 87 -8.72 14.41 9.26
N SER A 88 -8.74 14.10 10.55
CA SER A 88 -7.78 13.18 11.17
C SER A 88 -7.91 11.77 10.59
N GLN A 89 -9.12 11.23 10.52
CA GLN A 89 -9.37 9.88 9.97
C GLN A 89 -8.97 9.76 8.51
N VAL A 90 -9.32 10.74 7.67
CA VAL A 90 -8.92 10.76 6.25
C VAL A 90 -7.40 10.79 6.12
N LYS A 91 -6.70 11.61 6.91
CA LYS A 91 -5.23 11.65 6.91
C LYS A 91 -4.63 10.30 7.28
N THR A 92 -5.19 9.60 8.26
CA THR A 92 -4.75 8.26 8.63
C THR A 92 -4.92 7.27 7.48
N VAL A 93 -6.07 7.27 6.81
CA VAL A 93 -6.31 6.39 5.64
C VAL A 93 -5.37 6.72 4.49
N LEU A 94 -5.14 8.01 4.20
CA LEU A 94 -4.19 8.43 3.18
C LEU A 94 -2.77 7.93 3.50
N GLN A 95 -2.32 8.06 4.76
CA GLN A 95 -1.02 7.52 5.17
C GLN A 95 -0.96 6.01 4.99
N MET A 96 -1.99 5.25 5.39
CA MET A 96 -2.03 3.80 5.19
C MET A 96 -1.94 3.41 3.71
N CYS A 97 -2.71 4.06 2.83
CA CYS A 97 -2.63 3.81 1.38
C CYS A 97 -1.25 4.14 0.81
N ALA A 98 -0.63 5.24 1.26
CA ALA A 98 0.73 5.59 0.86
C ALA A 98 1.75 4.55 1.34
N HIS A 99 1.64 4.09 2.60
CA HIS A 99 2.49 3.04 3.15
C HIS A 99 2.37 1.74 2.35
N ILE A 100 1.16 1.27 2.06
CA ILE A 100 0.93 0.05 1.26
C ILE A 100 1.53 0.22 -0.14
N SER A 101 1.21 1.33 -0.82
CA SER A 101 1.71 1.60 -2.17
C SER A 101 3.24 1.63 -2.22
N ASN A 102 3.88 2.35 -1.29
CA ASN A 102 5.34 2.47 -1.24
C ASN A 102 6.01 1.15 -0.89
N HIS A 103 5.44 0.40 0.05
CA HIS A 103 6.00 -0.87 0.50
C HIS A 103 5.96 -1.93 -0.60
N LEU A 104 4.86 -2.01 -1.35
CA LEU A 104 4.72 -2.96 -2.45
C LEU A 104 5.59 -2.56 -3.66
N ASP A 105 5.74 -1.27 -3.96
CA ASP A 105 6.68 -0.80 -4.98
C ASP A 105 8.14 -1.13 -4.61
N TYR A 106 8.53 -0.93 -3.34
CA TYR A 106 9.84 -1.33 -2.84
C TYR A 106 10.06 -2.85 -2.96
N SER A 107 9.08 -3.65 -2.52
CA SER A 107 9.16 -5.12 -2.58
C SER A 107 9.35 -5.61 -4.01
N LYS A 108 8.63 -5.03 -4.98
CA LYS A 108 8.79 -5.33 -6.41
C LYS A 108 10.18 -4.99 -6.91
N LYS A 109 10.71 -3.81 -6.58
CA LYS A 109 12.07 -3.38 -6.98
C LYS A 109 13.15 -4.28 -6.38
N SER A 110 13.02 -4.66 -5.11
CA SER A 110 13.95 -5.58 -4.45
C SER A 110 13.95 -6.95 -5.12
N ALA A 111 12.77 -7.50 -5.40
CA ALA A 111 12.65 -8.80 -6.07
C ALA A 111 13.33 -8.81 -7.46
N VAL A 112 13.15 -7.74 -8.23
CA VAL A 112 13.84 -7.59 -9.53
C VAL A 112 15.36 -7.50 -9.36
N ASN A 113 15.86 -6.78 -8.35
CA ASN A 113 17.29 -6.71 -8.09
C ASN A 113 17.89 -8.07 -7.70
N ASP A 114 17.20 -8.81 -6.82
CA ASP A 114 17.64 -10.15 -6.40
C ASP A 114 17.68 -11.12 -7.61
N GLU A 115 16.68 -11.05 -8.50
CA GLU A 115 16.67 -11.85 -9.74
C GLU A 115 17.85 -11.50 -10.66
N VAL A 116 18.15 -10.20 -10.82
CA VAL A 116 19.32 -9.74 -11.59
C VAL A 116 20.63 -10.20 -10.96
N GLU A 117 20.78 -10.14 -9.63
CA GLU A 117 21.99 -10.59 -8.93
C GLU A 117 22.19 -12.11 -9.06
N ILE A 118 21.12 -12.90 -8.95
CA ILE A 118 21.16 -14.35 -9.17
C ILE A 118 21.49 -14.68 -10.63
N ALA A 119 20.87 -14.00 -11.59
CA ALA A 119 21.19 -14.18 -13.01
C ALA A 119 22.64 -13.75 -13.34
N ALA A 120 23.18 -12.77 -12.61
CA ALA A 120 24.53 -12.25 -12.79
C ALA A 120 25.62 -13.00 -12.01
N THR A 121 25.30 -13.85 -11.04
CA THR A 121 26.31 -14.57 -10.24
C THR A 121 26.86 -15.80 -10.96
N LEU A 122 26.08 -16.43 -11.83
CA LEU A 122 26.56 -17.55 -12.66
C LEU A 122 27.06 -17.05 -14.03
N LYS A 123 28.33 -16.62 -14.06
CA LYS A 123 28.99 -16.15 -15.28
C LYS A 123 29.96 -17.19 -15.83
N GLY A 124 29.91 -17.37 -17.14
CA GLY A 124 30.92 -18.13 -17.88
C GLY A 124 32.27 -17.41 -17.85
N ARG A 125 33.32 -18.09 -18.31
CA ARG A 125 34.70 -17.54 -18.34
C ARG A 125 34.82 -16.22 -19.11
N ASN A 126 33.89 -15.92 -20.01
CA ASN A 126 33.80 -14.70 -20.79
C ASN A 126 32.95 -13.59 -20.14
N GLY A 127 32.46 -13.78 -18.91
CA GLY A 127 31.62 -12.83 -18.19
C GLY A 127 30.15 -12.81 -18.61
N SER A 128 29.76 -13.60 -19.61
CA SER A 128 28.36 -13.76 -20.02
C SER A 128 27.61 -14.70 -19.07
N ALA A 129 26.30 -14.49 -18.90
CA ALA A 129 25.45 -15.40 -18.13
C ALA A 129 25.51 -16.83 -18.71
N VAL A 130 25.63 -17.84 -17.85
CA VAL A 130 25.66 -19.25 -18.27
C VAL A 130 24.24 -19.72 -18.59
N PRO A 131 23.96 -20.28 -19.78
CA PRO A 131 22.64 -20.80 -20.12
C PRO A 131 22.33 -22.09 -19.35
N VAL A 132 21.04 -22.31 -19.03
CA VAL A 132 20.55 -23.46 -18.24
C VAL A 132 20.94 -24.81 -18.85
N SER A 133 21.06 -24.91 -20.18
CA SER A 133 21.49 -26.15 -20.86
C SER A 133 22.90 -26.61 -20.48
N GLU A 134 23.79 -25.70 -20.08
CA GLU A 134 25.13 -26.03 -19.60
C GLU A 134 25.11 -26.51 -18.15
N LEU A 135 24.22 -25.97 -17.32
CA LEU A 135 24.05 -26.41 -15.93
C LEU A 135 23.58 -27.86 -15.82
N LEU A 136 22.70 -28.28 -16.73
CA LEU A 136 22.16 -29.65 -16.78
C LEU A 136 23.23 -30.73 -17.08
N LYS A 137 24.44 -30.34 -17.51
CA LYS A 137 25.56 -31.28 -17.67
C LYS A 137 26.22 -31.65 -16.34
N TYR A 138 26.01 -30.85 -15.30
CA TYR A 138 26.69 -30.98 -14.00
C TYR A 138 25.78 -31.45 -12.87
N VAL A 139 24.46 -31.45 -13.07
CA VAL A 139 23.48 -31.96 -12.11
C VAL A 139 22.80 -33.17 -12.73
N LYS A 140 22.93 -34.33 -12.08
CA LYS A 140 22.38 -35.62 -12.54
C LYS A 140 21.09 -35.95 -11.81
#